data_AF-A0A0M4QPZ7-F1
#
_entry.id   AF-A0A0M4QPZ7-F1
#
_cell.length_a   1.000
_cell.length_b   1.000
_cell.length_c   1.000
_cell.angle_alpha   90.00
_cell.angle_beta   90.00
_cell.angle_gamma   90.00
#
_symmetry.space_group_name_H-M   'P 1'
#
loop_
_entity.id
_entity.type
_entity.pdbx_description
1 polymer ?
#
loop_
_entity_poly.entity_id
_entity_poly.type
_entity_poly.pdbx_seq_one_letter_code
_entity_poly.pdbx_strand_id
1 'polypeptide(L)' 'MVRDASIEIHGYVVALEGNNVRVMWAVASGRHRQRTFSAEAVFLPSYEHRWDGYLIPFEKIAVIRLASR' A
#
# COMPACT_ATOMS: atom_id res chain seq x y z
N MET A 1 11.50 -25.63 -9.46
CA MET A 1 10.25 -25.34 -8.72
C MET A 1 10.56 -24.21 -7.74
N VAL A 2 10.56 -22.95 -8.21
CA VAL A 2 10.75 -21.80 -7.34
C VAL A 2 9.37 -21.48 -6.77
N ARG A 3 9.10 -21.96 -5.56
CA ARG A 3 8.00 -21.42 -4.76
C ARG A 3 8.44 -20.04 -4.32
N ASP A 4 8.24 -19.05 -5.18
CA ASP A 4 8.26 -17.65 -4.74
C ASP A 4 7.15 -17.53 -3.70
N ALA A 5 7.53 -17.53 -2.43
CA ALA A 5 6.69 -17.01 -1.37
C ALA A 5 6.61 -15.50 -1.59
N SER A 6 5.91 -15.08 -2.65
CA SER A 6 5.56 -13.68 -2.88
C SER A 6 4.64 -13.31 -1.74
N ILE A 7 5.23 -12.76 -0.67
CA ILE A 7 4.48 -12.21 0.45
C ILE A 7 3.57 -11.14 -0.15
N GLU A 8 2.26 -11.38 -0.12
CA GLU A 8 1.28 -10.37 -0.46
C GLU A 8 1.39 -9.25 0.57
N ILE A 9 1.72 -8.05 0.09
CA ILE A 9 1.93 -6.88 0.94
C ILE A 9 0.66 -6.04 0.88
N HIS A 10 -0.06 -5.99 2.00
CA HIS A 10 -1.16 -5.04 2.19
C HIS A 10 -0.60 -3.76 2.80
N GLY A 11 -0.78 -2.64 2.12
CA GLY A 11 -0.24 -1.36 2.55
C GLY A 11 -1.01 -0.18 1.97
N TYR A 12 -0.53 1.01 2.31
CA TYR A 12 -1.10 2.27 1.86
C TYR A 12 -0.26 2.85 0.75
N VAL A 13 -0.93 3.31 -0.32
CA VAL A 13 -0.29 4.12 -1.35
C VAL A 13 0.01 5.50 -0.79
N VAL A 14 1.28 5.89 -0.82
CA VAL A 14 1.73 7.21 -0.33
C VAL A 14 2.18 8.14 -1.45
N ALA A 15 2.52 7.61 -2.63
CA ALA A 15 2.82 8.40 -3.83
C ALA A 15 2.55 7.61 -5.11
N LEU A 16 2.20 8.33 -6.18
CA LEU A 16 2.02 7.86 -7.55
C LEU A 16 2.86 8.75 -8.48
N GLU A 17 3.84 8.15 -9.15
CA GLU A 17 4.76 8.87 -10.06
C GLU A 17 4.88 8.09 -11.37
N GLY A 18 4.17 8.55 -12.41
CA GLY A 18 4.07 7.82 -13.67
C GLY A 18 3.45 6.43 -13.46
N ASN A 19 4.16 5.38 -13.91
CA ASN A 19 3.74 3.98 -13.73
C ASN A 19 4.24 3.35 -12.41
N ASN A 20 4.75 4.16 -11.48
CA ASN A 20 5.29 3.66 -10.22
C ASN A 20 4.40 4.04 -9.03
N VAL A 21 4.19 3.09 -8.13
CA VAL A 21 3.42 3.24 -6.90
C VAL A 21 4.36 3.07 -5.72
N ARG A 22 4.42 4.06 -4.83
CA ARG A 22 5.12 3.92 -3.54
C ARG A 22 4.12 3.44 -2.50
N VAL A 23 4.37 2.26 -1.94
CA VAL A 23 3.53 1.63 -0.92
C VAL A 23 4.28 1.61 0.42
N MET A 24 3.57 1.94 1.49
CA MET A 24 4.04 1.82 2.87
C MET A 24 3.19 0.82 3.64
N TRP A 25 3.82 -0.04 4.44
CA TRP A 25 3.12 -1.01 5.28
C TRP A 25 3.84 -1.18 6.62
N ALA A 26 3.09 -1.56 7.65
CA ALA A 26 3.65 -1.95 8.93
C ALA A 26 4.07 -3.42 8.89
N VAL A 27 5.19 -3.77 9.53
CA VAL A 27 5.58 -5.16 9.79
C VAL A 27 5.24 -5.54 11.23
N ALA A 28 5.27 -6.84 11.55
CA ALA A 28 4.92 -7.36 12.89
C ALA A 28 5.71 -6.72 14.05
N SER A 29 6.90 -6.18 13.79
CA SER A 29 7.69 -5.44 14.80
C SER A 29 7.24 -4.00 15.05
N GLY A 30 6.14 -3.56 14.44
CA GLY A 30 5.65 -2.18 14.52
C GLY A 30 6.43 -1.17 13.68
N ARG A 31 7.49 -1.61 12.98
CA ARG A 31 8.23 -0.75 12.04
C ARG A 31 7.44 -0.56 10.76
N HIS A 32 7.60 0.60 10.14
CA HIS A 32 7.11 0.84 8.79
C HIS A 32 8.18 0.49 7.76
N ARG A 33 7.75 -0.13 6.66
CA ARG A 33 8.56 -0.31 5.45
C ARG A 33 7.89 0.42 4.30
N GLN A 34 8.71 0.85 3.36
CA GLN A 34 8.27 1.45 2.12
C GLN A 34 9.01 0.83 0.95
N ARG A 35 8.32 0.67 -0.17
CA ARG A 35 8.90 0.20 -1.43
C ARG A 35 8.12 0.76 -2.61
N THR A 36 8.84 0.98 -3.70
CA THR A 36 8.24 1.34 -4.99
C THR A 36 7.98 0.07 -5.80
N PHE A 37 6.79 -0.02 -6.37
CA PHE A 37 6.35 -1.10 -7.25
C PHE A 37 5.89 -0.52 -8.58
N SER A 38 5.94 -1.32 -9.65
CA SER A 38 5.20 -0.99 -10.87
C SER A 38 3.70 -1.01 -10.57
N ALA A 39 2.92 -0.11 -11.16
CA ALA A 39 1.47 -0.03 -10.95
C ALA A 39 0.76 -1.32 -11.37
N GLU A 40 1.29 -2.02 -12.38
CA GLU A 40 0.77 -3.32 -12.84
C GLU A 40 0.97 -4.46 -11.82
N ALA A 41 1.91 -4.29 -10.88
CA ALA A 41 2.20 -5.25 -9.82
C ALA A 41 1.43 -4.96 -8.53
N VAL A 42 0.62 -3.88 -8.49
CA VAL A 42 -0.14 -3.46 -7.32
C VAL A 42 -1.62 -3.49 -7.65
N PHE A 43 -2.39 -4.28 -6.89
CA PHE A 43 -3.83 -4.15 -6.91
C PHE A 43 -4.23 -2.84 -6.22
N LEU A 44 -4.79 -1.91 -6.99
CA LEU A 44 -5.33 -0.66 -6.49
C LEU A 44 -6.86 -0.74 -6.43
N PRO A 45 -7.46 -0.68 -5.24
CA PRO A 45 -8.91 -0.64 -5.09
C PRO A 45 -9.49 0.52 -5.89
N SER A 46 -10.53 0.25 -6.66
CA SER A 46 -11.25 1.26 -7.43
C SER A 46 -12.75 0.98 -7.41
N TYR A 47 -13.55 1.86 -8.01
CA TYR A 47 -14.99 1.63 -8.13
C TYR A 47 -15.32 0.37 -8.92
N GLU A 48 -14.51 0.09 -9.96
CA GLU A 48 -14.63 -1.09 -10.82
C GLU A 48 -13.97 -2.32 -10.21
N HIS A 49 -12.93 -2.13 -9.40
CA HIS A 49 -12.18 -3.19 -8.71
C HIS A 49 -12.34 -3.04 -7.21
N ARG A 50 -13.53 -3.41 -6.72
CA ARG A 50 -13.86 -3.30 -5.29
C ARG A 50 -12.96 -4.19 -4.46
N TRP A 51 -12.48 -3.64 -3.36
CA TRP A 51 -11.78 -4.37 -2.31
C TRP A 51 -12.72 -4.53 -1.12
N ASP A 52 -12.80 -5.72 -0.53
CA ASP A 52 -13.51 -5.97 0.73
C ASP A 52 -12.80 -5.38 1.98
N GLY A 53 -11.79 -4.53 1.76
CA GLY A 53 -11.06 -3.82 2.82
C GLY A 53 -11.83 -2.62 3.37
N TYR A 54 -11.32 -2.07 4.47
CA TYR A 54 -11.88 -0.84 5.07
C TYR A 54 -11.40 0.39 4.32
N LEU A 55 -12.35 1.16 3.78
CA LEU A 55 -12.06 2.46 3.18
C LEU A 55 -11.66 3.44 4.29
N ILE A 56 -10.45 4.02 4.19
CA ILE A 56 -9.99 5.07 5.10
C ILE A 56 -10.40 6.42 4.50
N PRO A 57 -11.32 7.17 5.14
CA PRO A 57 -11.73 8.48 4.65
C PRO A 57 -10.56 9.46 4.59
N PHE A 58 -10.61 10.42 3.66
CA PHE A 58 -9.52 11.35 3.40
C PHE A 58 -9.09 12.14 4.65
N GLU A 59 -10.04 12.51 5.51
CA GLU A 59 -9.80 13.17 6.79
C GLU A 59 -8.94 12.35 7.76
N LYS A 60 -8.97 11.02 7.66
CA LYS A 60 -8.13 10.13 8.47
C LYS A 60 -6.73 9.93 7.88
N ILE A 61 -6.53 10.21 6.60
CA ILE A 61 -5.22 10.13 5.94
C ILE A 61 -4.24 11.18 6.50
N ALA A 62 -4.73 12.37 6.88
CA ALA A 62 -3.89 13.42 7.47
C ALA A 62 -3.21 12.97 8.76
N VAL A 63 -3.91 12.19 9.59
CA VAL A 63 -3.38 11.62 10.84
C VAL A 63 -2.29 10.59 10.57
N ILE A 64 -2.48 9.73 9.56
CA ILE A 64 -1.48 8.74 9.16
C ILE A 64 -0.20 9.43 8.67
N ARG A 65 -0.33 10.49 7.86
CA ARG A 65 0.83 11.25 7.34
C ARG A 65 1.70 11.84 8.45
N LEU A 66 1.10 12.27 9.56
CA LEU A 66 1.81 12.82 10.72
C LEU A 66 2.54 11.74 11.53
N ALA A 67 1.98 10.52 11.58
CA ALA A 67 2.57 9.39 12.31
C ALA A 67 3.72 8.69 11.56
N SER A 68 3.88 8.97 10.26
CA SER A 68 4.92 8.41 9.41
C SER A 68 6.16 9.32 9.22
N ARG A 69 6.33 10.35 10.06
CA ARG A 69 7.55 11.17 10.14
C ARG A 69 8.55 10.60 11.13
#